data_AF-A0A6J8CYY5-F1
#
_entry.id   AF-A0A6J8CYY5-F1
#
_cell.length_a   1.000
_cell.length_b   1.000
_cell.length_c   1.000
_cell.angle_alpha   90.00
_cell.angle_beta   90.00
_cell.angle_gamma   90.00
#
_symmetry.space_group_name_H-M   'P 1'
#
loop_
_entity.id
_entity.type
_entity.pdbx_description
1 polymer ?
#
loop_
_entity_poly.entity_id
_entity_poly.type
_entity_poly.pdbx_seq_one_letter_code
_entity_poly.pdbx_strand_id
1 'polypeptide(L)'
;MQFQFLSACRPFAGADLVTETRSKGPGKEICVSGVDYLDIGHPTAKKTPRLDLELPEELRKDFSAHTDTLQKIFSTGFWKNDTQVKHTELKILFRKMKNSVIDSKARNTTVKYAYSFKRFVVWSEKYTEIKFVLPANEIYVSLYLQYLMQSAKHYSTIEAACYAIKWAHSLAGFEDPCASDIVKCIVEASKRKLNRPIQKKNR
;
A
#
# COMPACT_ATOMS: atom_id res chain seq x y z
N MET A 1 -52.80 24.32 -4.11
CA MET A 1 -52.45 23.08 -4.83
C MET A 1 -51.43 22.34 -3.96
N GLN A 2 -51.86 21.59 -2.94
CA GLN A 2 -52.16 20.15 -3.00
C GLN A 2 -51.06 19.33 -3.68
N PHE A 3 -50.22 18.66 -2.89
CA PHE A 3 -50.15 17.20 -2.83
C PHE A 3 -49.70 16.76 -1.43
N GLN A 4 -50.44 15.81 -0.87
CA GLN A 4 -50.32 15.23 0.46
C GLN A 4 -49.46 13.94 0.44
N PHE A 5 -48.74 13.72 1.54
CA PHE A 5 -48.48 12.47 2.29
C PHE A 5 -48.27 11.12 1.57
N LEU A 6 -47.21 10.41 1.98
CA LEU A 6 -47.20 9.09 2.68
C LEU A 6 -45.73 8.60 2.77
N SER A 7 -45.11 8.59 3.96
CA SER A 7 -44.99 7.43 4.88
C SER A 7 -44.32 6.19 4.27
N ALA A 8 -43.09 5.89 4.72
CA ALA A 8 -42.70 4.57 5.23
C ALA A 8 -41.29 4.60 5.83
N CYS A 9 -41.21 4.81 7.15
CA CYS A 9 -40.14 4.20 7.94
C CYS A 9 -40.26 2.68 7.76
N ARG A 10 -39.17 1.99 7.39
CA ARG A 10 -39.09 0.54 7.55
C ARG A 10 -38.29 0.18 8.81
N PRO A 11 -38.72 -0.86 9.55
CA PRO A 11 -38.21 -1.18 10.86
C PRO A 11 -37.00 -2.12 10.77
N PHE A 12 -36.07 -1.95 11.72
CA PHE A 12 -34.99 -2.88 12.02
C PHE A 12 -35.42 -3.73 13.22
N ALA A 13 -35.85 -4.97 12.97
CA ALA A 13 -36.09 -6.03 13.97
C ALA A 13 -36.26 -7.35 13.18
N GLY A 14 -35.69 -8.50 13.54
CA GLY A 14 -34.84 -8.91 14.65
C GLY A 14 -34.53 -10.42 14.54
N ALA A 15 -33.66 -10.91 15.45
CA ALA A 15 -33.47 -12.31 15.92
C ALA A 15 -33.01 -13.34 14.87
N ASP A 16 -32.09 -14.28 15.12
CA ASP A 16 -31.88 -15.17 16.28
C ASP A 16 -30.37 -15.27 16.63
N LEU A 17 -29.87 -15.15 17.87
CA LEU A 17 -30.01 -16.05 19.04
C LEU A 17 -29.72 -17.53 18.75
N VAL A 18 -28.44 -17.90 18.81
CA VAL A 18 -28.02 -19.24 19.28
C VAL A 18 -27.02 -19.04 20.42
N THR A 19 -27.53 -19.24 21.63
CA THR A 19 -26.75 -19.60 22.83
C THR A 19 -26.92 -21.10 23.04
N GLU A 20 -25.83 -21.86 23.07
CA GLU A 20 -25.70 -22.96 24.03
C GLU A 20 -24.23 -23.30 24.32
N THR A 21 -24.04 -23.85 25.50
CA THR A 21 -22.91 -23.69 26.41
C THR A 21 -22.03 -24.94 26.55
N ARG A 22 -20.74 -24.72 26.82
CA ARG A 22 -19.89 -25.36 27.87
C ARG A 22 -19.48 -26.85 27.72
N SER A 23 -18.16 -27.09 27.67
CA SER A 23 -17.41 -27.74 28.77
C SER A 23 -15.87 -27.75 28.60
N LYS A 24 -15.19 -27.31 29.68
CA LYS A 24 -13.83 -27.55 30.25
C LYS A 24 -12.93 -28.58 29.53
N GLY A 25 -11.60 -28.47 29.39
CA GLY A 25 -10.45 -27.67 29.90
C GLY A 25 -9.17 -28.50 29.52
N PRO A 26 -7.95 -28.33 30.09
CA PRO A 26 -7.26 -27.16 30.64
C PRO A 26 -5.88 -26.87 30.00
N GLY A 27 -5.32 -25.69 30.29
CA GLY A 27 -3.90 -25.53 30.66
C GLY A 27 -2.83 -25.37 29.57
N LYS A 28 -2.36 -24.12 29.36
CA LYS A 28 -1.05 -23.62 29.83
C LYS A 28 -0.79 -22.23 29.26
N GLU A 29 -0.94 -21.23 30.13
CA GLU A 29 -0.21 -19.96 30.03
C GLU A 29 1.28 -20.26 30.17
N ILE A 30 2.10 -19.64 29.34
CA ILE A 30 3.53 -19.47 29.62
C ILE A 30 3.83 -17.99 29.45
N CYS A 31 3.81 -17.28 30.59
CA CYS A 31 4.64 -16.11 30.80
C CYS A 31 6.08 -16.59 30.97
N VAL A 32 7.03 -15.96 30.30
CA VAL A 32 8.44 -15.97 30.72
C VAL A 32 8.91 -14.53 30.76
N SER A 33 8.89 -14.01 31.98
CA SER A 33 9.71 -12.91 32.47
C SER A 33 11.18 -13.33 32.51
N GLY A 34 12.06 -12.38 32.17
CA GLY A 34 13.37 -12.14 32.78
C GLY A 34 14.33 -13.32 32.99
N VAL A 35 15.46 -13.28 32.31
CA VAL A 35 16.71 -13.77 32.89
C VAL A 35 17.85 -12.81 32.60
N ASP A 36 18.65 -12.68 33.63
CA ASP A 36 19.59 -11.61 33.95
C ASP A 36 20.88 -11.59 33.13
N TYR A 37 21.45 -10.39 33.15
CA TYR A 37 22.77 -9.98 32.67
C TYR A 37 23.86 -10.35 33.71
N LEU A 38 25.01 -10.89 33.27
CA LEU A 38 26.39 -10.68 33.77
C LEU A 38 27.34 -11.69 33.06
N ASP A 39 28.25 -11.28 32.15
CA ASP A 39 29.64 -10.78 32.35
C ASP A 39 30.66 -11.96 32.46
N ILE A 40 31.88 -12.05 31.91
CA ILE A 40 32.92 -11.14 31.38
C ILE A 40 33.76 -11.94 30.36
N GLY A 41 34.27 -11.30 29.31
CA GLY A 41 35.36 -11.85 28.51
C GLY A 41 35.81 -10.96 27.34
N HIS A 42 36.52 -9.87 27.62
CA HIS A 42 37.34 -9.14 26.64
C HIS A 42 38.82 -9.37 26.99
N PRO A 43 39.74 -9.49 26.03
CA PRO A 43 40.43 -8.28 25.60
C PRO A 43 40.86 -8.21 24.11
N THR A 44 40.71 -6.98 23.58
CA THR A 44 41.63 -6.26 22.67
C THR A 44 41.87 -6.78 21.26
N ALA A 45 41.31 -6.06 20.26
CA ALA A 45 42.07 -5.61 19.09
C ALA A 45 41.37 -4.47 18.33
N LYS A 46 41.98 -3.28 18.43
CA LYS A 46 42.09 -2.20 17.43
C LYS A 46 40.81 -1.49 16.94
N LYS A 47 40.76 -0.21 17.29
CA LYS A 47 39.83 0.80 16.78
C LYS A 47 40.30 1.31 15.40
N THR A 48 39.33 1.47 14.50
CA THR A 48 39.25 2.34 13.29
C THR A 48 40.09 1.96 12.04
N PRO A 49 39.62 2.25 10.80
CA PRO A 49 38.71 3.33 10.42
C PRO A 49 37.47 2.94 9.58
N ARG A 50 36.50 3.86 9.64
CA ARG A 50 35.37 4.04 8.71
C ARG A 50 35.89 3.98 7.26
N LEU A 51 35.58 2.89 6.56
CA LEU A 51 35.80 2.71 5.13
C LEU A 51 34.45 2.30 4.53
N ASP A 52 33.79 3.32 3.99
CA ASP A 52 32.85 3.30 2.88
C ASP A 52 31.91 2.11 2.83
N LEU A 53 30.79 2.25 3.55
CA LEU A 53 29.56 1.54 3.21
C LEU A 53 29.08 2.14 1.86
N GLU A 54 29.70 1.72 0.76
CA GLU A 54 29.09 1.85 -0.55
C GLU A 54 27.82 1.01 -0.52
N LEU A 55 26.73 1.70 -0.21
CA LEU A 55 25.38 1.18 -0.27
C LEU A 55 25.21 0.55 -1.66
N PRO A 56 24.80 -0.74 -1.78
CA PRO A 56 24.72 -1.42 -3.06
C PRO A 56 23.97 -0.55 -4.08
N GLU A 57 24.53 -0.39 -5.27
CA GLU A 57 24.00 0.50 -6.32
C GLU A 57 22.53 0.17 -6.68
N GLU A 58 22.12 -1.08 -6.45
CA GLU A 58 20.72 -1.52 -6.54
C GLU A 58 19.81 -0.87 -5.48
N LEU A 59 20.27 -0.77 -4.23
CA LEU A 59 19.55 -0.08 -3.15
C LEU A 59 19.51 1.45 -3.38
N ARG A 60 20.50 1.99 -4.10
CA ARG A 60 20.57 3.41 -4.48
C ARG A 60 19.55 3.78 -5.56
N LYS A 61 19.35 2.90 -6.55
CA LYS A 61 18.30 3.03 -7.58
C LYS A 61 16.90 2.90 -6.99
N ASP A 62 16.72 1.98 -6.05
CA ASP A 62 15.45 1.80 -5.33
C ASP A 62 15.10 3.00 -4.45
N PHE A 63 16.12 3.61 -3.81
CA PHE A 63 15.93 4.82 -3.02
C PHE A 63 15.49 6.01 -3.88
N SER A 64 16.16 6.23 -5.01
CA SER A 64 15.83 7.33 -5.95
C SER A 64 14.46 7.16 -6.60
N ALA A 65 14.10 5.95 -7.03
CA ALA A 65 12.80 5.71 -7.67
C ALA A 65 11.61 5.96 -6.73
N HIS A 66 11.78 5.64 -5.45
CA HIS A 66 10.78 5.89 -4.42
C HIS A 66 10.61 7.39 -4.15
N THR A 67 11.70 8.17 -4.09
CA THR A 67 11.63 9.62 -3.85
C THR A 67 10.93 10.37 -4.98
N ASP A 68 11.22 10.03 -6.25
CA ASP A 68 10.57 10.66 -7.40
C ASP A 68 9.04 10.45 -7.37
N THR A 69 8.64 9.22 -7.01
CA THR A 69 7.23 8.83 -6.94
C THR A 69 6.50 9.62 -5.86
N LEU A 70 7.09 9.70 -4.66
CA LEU A 70 6.53 10.51 -3.58
C LEU A 70 6.45 11.99 -3.95
N GLN A 71 7.46 12.54 -4.61
CA GLN A 71 7.43 13.92 -5.09
C GLN A 71 6.25 14.15 -6.05
N LYS A 72 6.01 13.22 -6.98
CA LYS A 72 4.85 13.29 -7.91
C LYS A 72 3.52 13.24 -7.16
N ILE A 73 3.38 12.35 -6.18
CA ILE A 73 2.17 12.24 -5.33
C ILE A 73 1.93 13.54 -4.54
N PHE A 74 2.95 14.06 -3.84
CA PHE A 74 2.86 15.27 -3.03
C PHE A 74 2.74 16.57 -3.84
N SER A 75 2.82 16.50 -5.16
CA SER A 75 2.54 17.64 -6.06
C SER A 75 1.07 17.66 -6.52
N THR A 76 0.24 16.71 -6.07
CA THR A 76 -1.15 16.52 -6.53
C THR A 76 -2.15 16.51 -5.38
N GLY A 77 -3.44 16.64 -5.70
CA GLY A 77 -4.56 16.48 -4.77
C GLY A 77 -4.48 17.36 -3.54
N PHE A 78 -4.68 16.75 -2.38
CA PHE A 78 -4.69 17.38 -1.05
C PHE A 78 -3.46 18.27 -0.79
N TRP A 79 -2.30 17.87 -1.30
CA TRP A 79 -1.01 18.51 -1.00
C TRP A 79 -0.78 19.83 -1.74
N LYS A 80 -1.58 20.16 -2.75
CA LYS A 80 -1.51 21.47 -3.43
C LYS A 80 -1.82 22.64 -2.50
N ASN A 81 -2.45 22.36 -1.36
CA ASN A 81 -2.79 23.35 -0.34
C ASN A 81 -1.60 23.80 0.52
N ASP A 82 -0.38 23.33 0.25
CA ASP A 82 0.86 23.75 0.95
C ASP A 82 1.04 25.28 0.96
N THR A 83 0.59 25.96 -0.11
CA THR A 83 0.67 27.43 -0.23
C THR A 83 -0.27 28.18 0.71
N GLN A 84 -1.31 27.53 1.24
CA GLN A 84 -2.25 28.15 2.19
C GLN A 84 -1.61 28.31 3.59
N VAL A 85 -0.60 27.49 3.90
CA VAL A 85 0.05 27.48 5.21
C VAL A 85 1.22 28.48 5.22
N LYS A 86 0.97 29.69 5.72
CA LYS A 86 2.00 30.75 5.77
C LYS A 86 2.89 30.68 7.02
N HIS A 87 2.30 30.36 8.17
CA HIS A 87 2.98 30.37 9.47
C HIS A 87 4.11 29.34 9.56
N THR A 88 5.27 29.73 10.09
CA THR A 88 6.48 28.91 10.13
C THR A 88 6.27 27.59 10.88
N GLU A 89 5.64 27.62 12.04
CA GLU A 89 5.36 26.42 12.83
C GLU A 89 4.43 25.46 12.09
N LEU A 90 3.38 26.00 11.45
CA LEU A 90 2.44 25.19 10.67
C LEU A 90 3.12 24.56 9.46
N LYS A 91 4.10 25.23 8.83
CA LYS A 91 4.93 24.62 7.77
C LYS A 91 5.79 23.47 8.29
N ILE A 92 6.32 23.57 9.51
CA ILE A 92 7.07 22.46 10.13
C ILE A 92 6.12 21.29 10.38
N LEU A 93 4.93 21.55 10.91
CA LEU A 93 3.90 20.52 11.11
C LEU A 93 3.47 19.89 9.79
N PHE A 94 3.27 20.68 8.73
CA PHE A 94 2.89 20.17 7.41
C PHE A 94 3.96 19.24 6.82
N ARG A 95 5.25 19.57 6.98
CA ARG A 95 6.36 18.68 6.60
C ARG A 95 6.38 17.39 7.43
N LYS A 96 6.20 17.50 8.76
CA LYS A 96 6.10 16.32 9.64
C LYS A 96 4.91 15.44 9.27
N MET A 97 3.77 16.04 8.93
CA MET A 97 2.56 15.34 8.48
C MET A 97 2.82 14.54 7.20
N LYS A 98 3.54 15.09 6.21
CA LYS A 98 3.96 14.32 5.02
C LYS A 98 4.73 13.06 5.42
N ASN A 99 5.68 13.18 6.35
CA ASN A 99 6.46 12.03 6.84
C ASN A 99 5.57 11.02 7.56
N SER A 100 4.70 11.46 8.47
CA SER A 100 3.77 10.58 9.19
C SER A 100 2.86 9.79 8.26
N VAL A 101 2.42 10.41 7.16
CA VAL A 101 1.59 9.74 6.17
C VAL A 101 2.39 8.68 5.38
N ILE A 102 3.67 8.93 5.07
CA ILE A 102 4.57 7.92 4.47
C ILE A 102 4.80 6.76 5.45
N ASP A 103 5.06 7.08 6.71
CA ASP A 103 5.37 6.12 7.79
C ASP A 103 4.16 5.30 8.23
N SER A 104 2.95 5.63 7.74
CA SER A 104 1.74 4.80 7.91
C SER A 104 1.88 3.40 7.28
N LYS A 105 2.89 3.20 6.43
CA LYS A 105 3.27 1.90 5.86
C LYS A 105 4.72 1.60 6.19
N ALA A 106 5.02 0.31 6.39
CA ALA A 106 6.40 -0.15 6.59
C ALA A 106 7.25 0.26 5.39
N ARG A 107 8.49 0.69 5.63
CA ARG A 107 9.41 1.21 4.60
C ARG A 107 9.51 0.30 3.38
N ASN A 108 9.65 -1.02 3.59
CA ASN A 108 9.76 -1.99 2.49
C ASN A 108 8.47 -2.04 1.64
N THR A 109 7.30 -1.89 2.27
CA THR A 109 6.01 -1.80 1.58
C THR A 109 5.91 -0.51 0.79
N THR A 110 6.34 0.62 1.37
CA THR A 110 6.36 1.92 0.70
C THR A 110 7.24 1.90 -0.54
N VAL A 111 8.46 1.35 -0.44
CA VAL A 111 9.38 1.18 -1.57
C VAL A 111 8.75 0.29 -2.65
N LYS A 112 8.17 -0.86 -2.26
CA LYS A 112 7.50 -1.76 -3.19
C LYS A 112 6.35 -1.08 -3.93
N TYR A 113 5.49 -0.35 -3.22
CA TYR A 113 4.37 0.37 -3.83
C TYR A 113 4.84 1.51 -4.72
N ALA A 114 5.85 2.27 -4.30
CA ALA A 114 6.41 3.33 -5.13
C ALA A 114 7.01 2.77 -6.43
N TYR A 115 7.75 1.67 -6.37
CA TYR A 115 8.28 0.99 -7.55
C TYR A 115 7.15 0.51 -8.48
N SER A 116 6.16 -0.19 -7.94
CA SER A 116 5.01 -0.68 -8.72
C SER A 116 4.21 0.47 -9.34
N PHE A 117 4.03 1.59 -8.64
CA PHE A 117 3.34 2.77 -9.16
C PHE A 117 4.16 3.50 -10.24
N LYS A 118 5.49 3.60 -10.07
CA LYS A 118 6.38 4.16 -11.10
C LYS A 118 6.25 3.40 -12.42
N ARG A 119 6.05 2.08 -12.39
CA ARG A 119 5.78 1.28 -13.59
C ARG A 119 4.46 1.64 -14.27
N PHE A 120 3.42 2.00 -13.50
CA PHE A 120 2.16 2.51 -14.05
C PHE A 120 2.36 3.88 -14.70
N VAL A 121 3.08 4.79 -14.03
CA VAL A 121 3.44 6.11 -14.57
C VAL A 121 4.17 5.97 -15.91
N VAL A 122 5.25 5.19 -15.95
CA VAL A 122 6.04 4.97 -17.18
C VAL A 122 5.23 4.29 -18.28
N TRP A 123 4.31 3.39 -17.93
CA TRP A 123 3.40 2.81 -18.92
C TRP A 123 2.42 3.86 -19.47
N SER A 124 1.86 4.71 -18.61
CA SER A 124 0.88 5.72 -19.02
C SER A 124 1.48 6.79 -19.91
N GLU A 125 2.74 7.17 -19.69
CA GLU A 125 3.47 8.19 -20.46
C GLU A 125 3.69 7.78 -21.94
N LYS A 126 3.46 6.51 -22.29
CA LYS A 126 3.50 6.03 -23.68
C LYS A 126 2.30 6.48 -24.51
N TYR A 127 1.22 6.94 -23.87
CA TYR A 127 -0.06 7.23 -24.52
C TYR A 127 -0.45 8.69 -24.28
N THR A 128 -0.67 9.44 -25.35
CA THR A 128 -1.04 10.87 -25.28
C THR A 128 -2.43 11.11 -24.68
N GLU A 129 -3.31 10.10 -24.70
CA GLU A 129 -4.64 10.15 -24.11
C GLU A 129 -4.62 10.20 -22.57
N ILE A 130 -3.60 9.60 -21.95
CA ILE A 130 -3.50 9.54 -20.49
C ILE A 130 -2.82 10.80 -19.96
N LYS A 131 -3.60 11.87 -19.83
CA LYS A 131 -3.09 13.18 -19.39
C LYS A 131 -2.76 13.24 -17.89
N PHE A 132 -3.51 12.49 -17.07
CA PHE A 132 -3.39 12.54 -15.61
C PHE A 132 -3.16 11.14 -15.04
N VAL A 133 -2.06 10.99 -14.31
CA VAL A 133 -1.75 9.76 -13.56
C VAL A 133 -2.36 9.79 -12.15
N LEU A 134 -2.63 10.98 -11.63
CA LEU A 134 -3.38 11.21 -10.39
C LEU A 134 -4.33 12.42 -10.58
N PRO A 135 -5.65 12.26 -10.41
CA PRO A 135 -6.35 10.98 -10.22
C PRO A 135 -6.33 10.14 -11.50
N ALA A 136 -6.02 8.84 -11.40
CA ALA A 136 -6.16 7.89 -12.50
C ALA A 136 -7.63 7.53 -12.75
N ASN A 137 -8.00 7.42 -14.02
CA ASN A 137 -9.30 6.88 -14.42
C ASN A 137 -9.29 5.34 -14.35
N GLU A 138 -10.35 4.76 -13.81
CA GLU A 138 -10.52 3.30 -13.70
C GLU A 138 -10.42 2.53 -15.03
N ILE A 139 -10.78 3.16 -16.16
CA ILE A 139 -10.62 2.60 -17.50
C ILE A 139 -9.13 2.38 -17.80
N TYR A 140 -8.29 3.40 -17.57
CA TYR A 140 -6.85 3.31 -17.84
C TYR A 140 -6.15 2.39 -16.84
N VAL A 141 -6.61 2.33 -15.59
CA VAL A 141 -6.14 1.33 -14.62
C VAL A 141 -6.47 -0.09 -15.09
N SER A 142 -7.71 -0.32 -15.56
CA SER A 142 -8.15 -1.61 -16.11
C SER A 142 -7.29 -2.04 -17.30
N LEU A 143 -7.03 -1.13 -18.24
CA LEU A 143 -6.15 -1.37 -19.39
C LEU A 143 -4.72 -1.69 -18.97
N TYR A 144 -4.19 -0.99 -17.97
CA TYR A 144 -2.87 -1.28 -17.43
C TYR A 144 -2.78 -2.69 -16.82
N LEU A 145 -3.78 -3.08 -16.01
CA LEU A 145 -3.81 -4.42 -15.43
C LEU A 145 -3.95 -5.50 -16.51
N GLN A 146 -4.74 -5.25 -17.56
CA GLN A 146 -4.86 -6.14 -18.71
C GLN A 146 -3.52 -6.28 -19.46
N TYR A 147 -2.78 -5.18 -19.63
CA TYR A 147 -1.42 -5.21 -20.17
C TYR A 147 -0.45 -6.02 -19.30
N LEU A 148 -0.54 -5.87 -17.97
CA LEU A 148 0.26 -6.67 -17.04
C LEU A 148 -0.12 -8.15 -17.10
N MET A 149 -1.39 -8.50 -17.24
CA MET A 149 -1.81 -9.90 -17.37
C MET A 149 -1.21 -10.61 -18.59
N GLN A 150 -0.98 -9.87 -19.68
CA GLN A 150 -0.37 -10.41 -20.90
C GLN A 150 1.14 -10.61 -20.78
N SER A 151 1.80 -9.82 -19.94
CA SER A 151 3.27 -9.74 -19.87
C SER A 151 3.87 -10.30 -18.57
N ALA A 152 3.10 -10.37 -17.50
CA ALA A 152 3.57 -10.81 -16.18
C ALA A 152 3.56 -12.34 -16.05
N LYS A 153 4.58 -12.85 -15.36
CA LYS A 153 4.71 -14.29 -15.05
C LYS A 153 3.88 -14.72 -13.84
N HIS A 154 3.59 -13.80 -12.92
CA HIS A 154 3.00 -14.11 -11.61
C HIS A 154 1.89 -13.13 -11.24
N TYR A 155 0.84 -13.65 -10.59
CA TYR A 155 -0.28 -12.86 -10.07
C TYR A 155 0.16 -11.73 -9.13
N SER A 156 1.19 -11.97 -8.32
CA SER A 156 1.74 -11.01 -7.37
C SER A 156 2.16 -9.68 -8.01
N THR A 157 2.46 -9.67 -9.32
CA THR A 157 2.77 -8.43 -10.06
C THR A 157 1.52 -7.57 -10.27
N ILE A 158 0.39 -8.19 -10.61
CA ILE A 158 -0.90 -7.52 -10.82
C ILE A 158 -1.44 -7.02 -9.48
N GLU A 159 -1.36 -7.86 -8.45
CA GLU A 159 -1.76 -7.51 -7.09
C GLU A 159 -0.95 -6.32 -6.56
N ALA A 160 0.38 -6.33 -6.72
CA ALA A 160 1.23 -5.22 -6.31
C ALA A 160 0.91 -3.92 -7.08
N ALA A 161 0.59 -3.99 -8.36
CA ALA A 161 0.18 -2.83 -9.15
C ALA A 161 -1.14 -2.22 -8.64
N CYS A 162 -2.15 -3.06 -8.37
CA CYS A 162 -3.43 -2.64 -7.82
C CYS A 162 -3.26 -1.93 -6.47
N TYR A 163 -2.53 -2.53 -5.53
CA TYR A 163 -2.27 -1.91 -4.23
C TYR A 163 -1.44 -0.62 -4.33
N ALA A 164 -0.49 -0.56 -5.26
CA ALA A 164 0.34 0.63 -5.46
C ALA A 164 -0.48 1.82 -5.99
N ILE A 165 -1.39 1.60 -6.94
CA ILE A 165 -2.28 2.64 -7.48
C ILE A 165 -3.24 3.14 -6.39
N LYS A 166 -3.89 2.20 -5.68
CA LYS A 166 -4.73 2.53 -4.52
C LYS A 166 -3.98 3.35 -3.47
N TRP A 167 -2.76 2.94 -3.14
CA TRP A 167 -1.91 3.61 -2.17
C TRP A 167 -1.56 5.04 -2.62
N ALA A 168 -1.17 5.24 -3.88
CA ALA A 168 -0.86 6.56 -4.41
C ALA A 168 -2.08 7.51 -4.39
N HIS A 169 -3.27 7.00 -4.75
CA HIS A 169 -4.52 7.75 -4.64
C HIS A 169 -4.85 8.13 -3.20
N SER A 170 -4.75 7.17 -2.27
CA SER A 170 -5.00 7.39 -0.84
C SER A 170 -4.04 8.45 -0.28
N LEU A 171 -2.76 8.39 -0.65
CA LEU A 171 -1.77 9.38 -0.24
C LEU A 171 -2.10 10.77 -0.78
N ALA A 172 -2.55 10.88 -2.03
CA ALA A 172 -2.90 12.16 -2.65
C ALA A 172 -4.29 12.71 -2.21
N GLY A 173 -5.08 11.91 -1.48
CA GLY A 173 -6.43 12.27 -1.06
C GLY A 173 -7.50 12.12 -2.15
N PHE A 174 -7.31 11.18 -3.08
CA PHE A 174 -8.27 10.85 -4.14
C PHE A 174 -9.00 9.54 -3.86
N GLU A 175 -10.15 9.34 -4.52
CA GLU A 175 -10.89 8.08 -4.50
C GLU A 175 -10.09 6.94 -5.15
N ASP A 176 -10.31 5.71 -4.67
CA ASP A 176 -9.60 4.51 -5.11
C ASP A 176 -10.15 3.99 -6.46
N PRO A 177 -9.42 4.11 -7.58
CA PRO A 177 -9.90 3.62 -8.88
C PRO A 177 -9.93 2.09 -8.92
N CYS A 178 -9.21 1.41 -8.03
CA CYS A 178 -9.21 -0.04 -7.92
C CYS A 178 -10.44 -0.58 -7.16
N ALA A 179 -11.27 0.30 -6.60
CA ALA A 179 -12.54 -0.08 -5.98
C ALA A 179 -13.65 -0.36 -7.00
N SER A 180 -13.47 0.03 -8.28
CA SER A 180 -14.40 -0.28 -9.37
C SER A 180 -14.52 -1.79 -9.61
N ASP A 181 -15.74 -2.28 -9.85
CA ASP A 181 -16.01 -3.70 -10.02
C ASP A 181 -15.33 -4.29 -11.26
N ILE A 182 -15.12 -3.48 -12.31
CA ILE A 182 -14.36 -3.89 -13.49
C ILE A 182 -12.91 -4.18 -13.13
N VAL A 183 -12.27 -3.32 -12.33
CA VAL A 183 -10.89 -3.52 -11.88
C VAL A 183 -10.78 -4.79 -11.03
N LYS A 184 -11.72 -5.01 -10.10
CA LYS A 184 -11.77 -6.25 -9.30
C LYS A 184 -11.93 -7.49 -10.16
N CYS A 185 -12.81 -7.46 -11.16
CA CYS A 185 -13.01 -8.57 -12.10
C CYS A 185 -11.70 -8.94 -12.83
N ILE A 186 -10.94 -7.94 -13.29
CA ILE A 186 -9.65 -8.16 -13.96
C ILE A 186 -8.62 -8.75 -13.00
N VAL A 187 -8.54 -8.25 -11.77
CA VAL A 187 -7.65 -8.82 -10.74
C VAL A 187 -7.99 -10.28 -10.46
N GLU A 188 -9.26 -10.63 -10.29
CA GLU A 188 -9.69 -12.02 -10.09
C GLU A 188 -9.42 -12.90 -11.32
N ALA A 189 -9.64 -12.40 -12.52
CA ALA A 189 -9.29 -13.10 -13.75
C ALA A 189 -7.76 -13.37 -13.83
N SER A 190 -6.94 -12.39 -13.43
CA SER A 190 -5.49 -12.54 -13.39
C SER A 190 -5.05 -13.61 -12.38
N LYS A 191 -5.70 -13.67 -11.21
CA LYS A 191 -5.43 -14.67 -10.18
C LYS A 191 -5.65 -16.08 -10.71
N ARG A 192 -6.77 -16.32 -11.40
CA ARG A 192 -7.10 -17.63 -11.99
C ARG A 192 -6.15 -18.02 -13.12
N LYS A 193 -5.75 -17.06 -13.97
CA LYS A 193 -4.87 -17.33 -15.12
C LYS A 193 -3.41 -17.54 -14.74
N LEU A 194 -2.93 -16.80 -13.74
CA LEU A 194 -1.50 -16.76 -13.40
C LEU A 194 -1.12 -17.60 -12.19
N ASN A 195 -2.06 -17.97 -11.32
CA ASN A 195 -1.78 -18.96 -10.29
C ASN A 195 -1.78 -20.36 -10.92
N ARG A 196 -0.57 -20.88 -11.17
CA ARG A 196 -0.40 -22.29 -11.53
C ARG A 196 -0.24 -23.13 -10.26
N PRO A 197 -0.82 -24.34 -10.20
CA PRO A 197 -0.59 -25.24 -9.09
C PRO A 197 0.91 -25.60 -8.99
N ILE A 198 1.42 -25.68 -7.76
CA ILE A 198 2.79 -26.12 -7.50
C ILE A 198 2.90 -27.59 -7.92
N GLN A 199 3.62 -27.85 -9.01
CA GLN A 199 3.97 -29.21 -9.42
C GLN A 199 5.04 -29.73 -8.47
N LYS A 200 4.69 -30.71 -7.63
CA LYS A 200 5.68 -31.39 -6.76
C LYS A 200 6.63 -32.17 -7.67
N LYS A 201 7.94 -31.96 -7.51
CA LYS A 201 8.96 -32.77 -8.20
C LYS A 201 8.85 -34.21 -7.69
N ASN A 202 8.46 -35.15 -8.55
CA ASN A 202 8.52 -36.56 -8.22
C ASN A 202 9.97 -36.91 -7.88
N ARG A 203 10.20 -37.41 -6.66
CA ARG A 203 11.49 -37.82 -6.13
C ARG A 203 11.69 -39.29 -6.37
#